data_AF-A0A958IYH8-F1
#
_entry.id   AF-A0A958IYH8-F1
#
_cell.length_a   1.000
_cell.length_b   1.000
_cell.length_c   1.000
_cell.angle_alpha   90.00
_cell.angle_beta   90.00
_cell.angle_gamma   90.00
#
_symmetry.space_group_name_H-M   'P 1'
#
loop_
_entity.id
_entity.type
_entity.pdbx_description
1 polymer ?
#
loop_
_entity_poly.entity_id
_entity_poly.type
_entity_poly.pdbx_seq_one_letter_code
_entity_poly.pdbx_strand_id
1 'polypeptide(L)'
;MSEMELKSRIDAAFLPVVNKPTRFLGNEFDAFVKNSDEIKLKIALCYADLYDAGMRNIAFESLYYLLNDAKAIWAERCYFPGIEAEATLQSVEIPLFSLESKTALNQFQIITFFLQDWLSCTNVLSMLNVAQLPLRQSERSDAAPLIIGCGPVMSNPEPLTAFFDAVIIGDPETAMLEIATIVEQQSGATKADVLKLLCGIAGVYVPSLYQPQFNSFREFQGLSATAADVPARISARTGKTGAYKSLSFKPLAAIADTAQNRHSFDVVSVPAITDSPD
;
A
#
# COMPACT_ATOMS: atom_id res chain seq x y z
N MET A 1 17.25 -12.08 -1.86
CA MET A 1 17.95 -11.16 -0.94
C MET A 1 17.28 -11.27 0.42
N SER A 2 18.06 -11.40 1.49
CA SER A 2 17.50 -11.41 2.85
C SER A 2 17.12 -9.99 3.32
N GLU A 3 16.25 -9.85 4.33
CA GLU A 3 15.89 -8.54 4.90
C GLU A 3 17.12 -7.77 5.39
N MET A 4 18.07 -8.47 6.05
CA MET A 4 19.31 -7.87 6.58
C MET A 4 20.22 -7.35 5.46
N GLU A 5 20.36 -8.13 4.38
CA GLU A 5 21.14 -7.75 3.21
C GLU A 5 20.51 -6.54 2.49
N LEU A 6 19.19 -6.54 2.32
CA LEU A 6 18.46 -5.42 1.74
C LEU A 6 18.66 -4.13 2.55
N LYS A 7 18.49 -4.20 3.87
CA LYS A 7 18.71 -3.06 4.76
C LYS A 7 20.14 -2.51 4.64
N SER A 8 21.15 -3.39 4.64
CA SER A 8 22.54 -2.97 4.46
C SER A 8 22.78 -2.28 3.11
N ARG A 9 22.13 -2.74 2.03
CA ARG A 9 22.24 -2.11 0.71
C ARG A 9 21.51 -0.78 0.65
N ILE A 10 20.36 -0.65 1.30
CA ILE A 10 19.63 0.62 1.41
C ILE A 10 20.53 1.67 2.08
N ASP A 11 21.13 1.31 3.22
CA ASP A 11 21.97 2.22 4.00
C ASP A 11 23.27 2.59 3.28
N ALA A 12 23.89 1.64 2.58
CA ALA A 12 25.20 1.86 1.94
C ALA A 12 25.13 2.41 0.50
N ALA A 13 24.10 2.05 -0.27
CA ALA A 13 24.05 2.30 -1.71
C ALA A 13 22.91 3.21 -2.16
N PHE A 14 21.82 3.35 -1.38
CA PHE A 14 20.66 4.15 -1.78
C PHE A 14 20.56 5.46 -0.99
N LEU A 15 20.48 5.39 0.34
CA LEU A 15 20.31 6.58 1.19
C LEU A 15 21.39 7.65 1.01
N PRO A 16 22.68 7.33 0.80
CA PRO A 16 23.71 8.36 0.62
C PRO A 16 23.60 9.16 -0.69
N VAL A 17 22.90 8.63 -1.68
CA VAL A 17 22.87 9.18 -3.05
C VAL A 17 21.48 9.63 -3.50
N VAL A 18 20.42 9.22 -2.79
CA VAL A 18 19.05 9.63 -3.13
C VAL A 18 18.76 11.06 -2.67
N ASN A 19 17.96 11.78 -3.46
CA ASN A 19 17.42 13.06 -3.05
C ASN A 19 16.38 12.88 -1.94
N LYS A 20 16.41 13.76 -0.92
CA LYS A 20 15.53 13.71 0.27
C LYS A 20 15.50 12.31 0.95
N PRO A 21 16.65 11.80 1.44
CA PRO A 21 16.75 10.47 2.03
C PRO A 21 15.84 10.28 3.25
N THR A 22 15.47 11.37 3.93
CA THR A 22 14.53 11.38 5.06
C THR A 22 13.18 10.74 4.75
N ARG A 23 12.71 10.80 3.49
CA ARG A 23 11.47 10.15 3.04
C ARG A 23 11.50 8.62 3.09
N PHE A 24 12.70 8.04 3.22
CA PHE A 24 12.91 6.60 3.14
C PHE A 24 13.42 6.01 4.46
N LEU A 25 13.57 6.83 5.52
CA LEU A 25 14.12 6.38 6.81
C LEU A 25 13.15 5.54 7.62
N GLY A 26 11.85 5.87 7.64
CA GLY A 26 10.83 5.09 8.35
C GLY A 26 10.92 5.11 9.88
N ASN A 27 11.55 6.14 10.44
CA ASN A 27 11.75 6.30 11.88
C ASN A 27 10.75 7.29 12.50
N GLU A 28 9.57 7.48 11.88
CA GLU A 28 8.57 8.44 12.36
C GLU A 28 8.15 8.11 13.81
N PHE A 29 7.93 9.15 14.63
CA PHE A 29 7.45 8.94 15.99
C PHE A 29 6.07 8.26 15.96
N ASP A 30 5.87 7.32 16.88
CA ASP A 30 4.67 6.47 17.00
C ASP A 30 4.43 5.51 15.81
N ALA A 31 5.42 5.30 14.93
CA ALA A 31 5.34 4.23 13.92
C ALA A 31 5.25 2.84 14.60
N PHE A 32 4.42 1.95 14.04
CA PHE A 32 4.24 0.60 14.58
C PHE A 32 5.42 -0.29 14.18
N VAL A 33 6.27 -0.58 15.16
CA VAL A 33 7.30 -1.61 15.06
C VAL A 33 6.82 -2.83 15.83
N LYS A 34 6.60 -3.95 15.13
CA LYS A 34 6.10 -5.19 15.72
C LYS A 34 7.17 -6.29 15.70
N ASN A 35 7.02 -7.28 16.56
CA ASN A 35 7.86 -8.47 16.55
C ASN A 35 7.40 -9.40 15.41
N SER A 36 8.26 -9.67 14.43
CA SER A 36 7.94 -10.51 13.26
C SER A 36 7.42 -11.89 13.63
N ASP A 37 7.84 -12.44 14.78
CA ASP A 37 7.44 -13.79 15.22
C ASP A 37 5.98 -13.86 15.69
N GLU A 38 5.37 -12.72 15.99
CA GLU A 38 3.97 -12.59 16.43
C GLU A 38 3.03 -12.24 15.27
N ILE A 39 3.59 -11.95 14.09
CA ILE A 39 2.86 -11.53 12.90
C ILE A 39 2.54 -12.71 12.03
N LYS A 40 1.26 -12.80 11.63
CA LYS A 40 0.78 -13.81 10.70
C LYS A 40 0.52 -13.25 9.31
N LEU A 41 0.33 -11.93 9.20
CA LEU A 41 0.06 -11.24 7.95
C LEU A 41 0.80 -9.91 7.89
N LYS A 42 1.69 -9.76 6.90
CA LYS A 42 2.31 -8.48 6.52
C LYS A 42 1.54 -7.87 5.35
N ILE A 43 1.18 -6.59 5.48
CA ILE A 43 0.50 -5.80 4.46
C ILE A 43 1.37 -4.59 4.11
N ALA A 44 1.75 -4.42 2.84
CA ALA A 44 2.37 -3.19 2.37
C ALA A 44 1.28 -2.19 2.01
N LEU A 45 1.08 -1.19 2.86
CA LEU A 45 0.13 -0.11 2.64
C LEU A 45 0.83 1.02 1.85
N CYS A 46 0.57 1.05 0.55
CA CYS A 46 1.21 1.92 -0.42
C CYS A 46 0.35 3.16 -0.69
N TYR A 47 0.90 4.35 -0.49
CA TYR A 47 0.31 5.58 -1.02
C TYR A 47 0.85 5.85 -2.42
N ALA A 48 -0.02 6.00 -3.42
CA ALA A 48 0.37 6.14 -4.83
C ALA A 48 0.95 7.53 -5.18
N ASP A 49 1.51 8.25 -4.20
CA ASP A 49 2.15 9.55 -4.39
C ASP A 49 3.29 9.71 -3.37
N LEU A 50 4.01 10.81 -3.45
CA LEU A 50 5.16 11.11 -2.60
C LEU A 50 4.80 11.06 -1.11
N TYR A 51 5.81 10.69 -0.32
CA TYR A 51 5.77 10.67 1.15
C TYR A 51 5.07 11.89 1.77
N ASP A 52 5.41 13.11 1.32
CA ASP A 52 4.87 14.34 1.90
C ASP A 52 3.36 14.47 1.71
N ALA A 53 2.81 13.95 0.61
CA ALA A 53 1.38 13.95 0.34
C ALA A 53 0.67 12.88 1.17
N GLY A 54 1.26 11.68 1.24
CA GLY A 54 0.65 10.55 1.93
C GLY A 54 0.64 10.69 3.46
N MET A 55 1.71 11.23 4.07
CA MET A 55 1.76 11.54 5.52
C MET A 55 0.70 12.55 5.97
N ARG A 56 0.10 13.29 5.03
CA ARG A 56 -0.94 14.30 5.29
C ARG A 56 -2.35 13.74 5.04
N ASN A 57 -2.46 12.51 4.55
CA ASN A 57 -3.72 11.91 4.20
C ASN A 57 -4.32 11.17 5.40
N ILE A 58 -5.33 11.79 6.02
CA ILE A 58 -6.00 11.24 7.21
C ILE A 58 -6.62 9.86 6.93
N ALA A 59 -7.16 9.62 5.74
CA ALA A 59 -7.79 8.35 5.40
C ALA A 59 -6.74 7.22 5.27
N PHE A 60 -5.60 7.54 4.65
CA PHE A 60 -4.46 6.62 4.57
C PHE A 60 -3.90 6.30 5.96
N GLU A 61 -3.67 7.33 6.79
CA GLU A 61 -3.21 7.16 8.17
C GLU A 61 -4.21 6.36 8.99
N SER A 62 -5.51 6.66 8.90
CA SER A 62 -6.56 5.92 9.62
C SER A 62 -6.53 4.42 9.29
N LEU A 63 -6.35 4.08 8.01
CA LEU A 63 -6.21 2.71 7.57
C LEU A 63 -4.94 2.04 8.13
N TYR A 64 -3.81 2.75 8.16
CA TYR A 64 -2.56 2.28 8.78
C TYR A 64 -2.75 1.95 10.27
N TYR A 65 -3.35 2.86 11.04
CA TYR A 65 -3.62 2.66 12.47
C TYR A 65 -4.58 1.50 12.71
N LEU A 66 -5.67 1.44 11.94
CA LEU A 66 -6.68 0.40 12.09
C LEU A 66 -6.12 -1.00 11.87
N LEU A 67 -5.31 -1.18 10.81
CA LEU A 67 -4.68 -2.46 10.51
C LEU A 67 -3.66 -2.84 11.58
N ASN A 68 -2.91 -1.87 12.11
CA ASN A 68 -1.92 -2.12 13.14
C ASN A 68 -2.48 -2.26 14.56
N ASP A 69 -3.74 -1.90 14.82
CA ASP A 69 -4.42 -2.23 16.09
C ASP A 69 -4.64 -3.75 16.23
N ALA A 70 -4.79 -4.45 15.10
CA ALA A 70 -4.84 -5.91 15.09
C ALA A 70 -3.45 -6.52 15.38
N LYS A 71 -3.34 -7.30 16.46
CA LYS A 71 -2.06 -7.86 16.92
C LYS A 71 -1.32 -8.70 15.88
N ALA A 72 -2.04 -9.54 15.13
CA ALA A 72 -1.46 -10.49 14.18
C ALA A 72 -1.14 -9.89 12.79
N ILE A 73 -1.52 -8.62 12.55
CA ILE A 73 -1.30 -7.94 11.27
C ILE A 73 -0.19 -6.90 11.46
N TRP A 74 0.76 -6.82 10.53
CA TRP A 74 1.70 -5.71 10.45
C TRP A 74 1.50 -4.99 9.13
N ALA A 75 0.85 -3.83 9.19
CA ALA A 75 0.76 -2.96 8.03
C ALA A 75 1.97 -2.02 8.02
N GLU A 76 2.73 -2.05 6.93
CA GLU A 76 3.93 -1.25 6.75
C GLU A 76 3.74 -0.27 5.59
N ARG A 77 4.17 0.97 5.77
CA ARG A 77 3.96 2.03 4.80
C ARG A 77 4.97 1.95 3.67
N CYS A 78 4.51 2.28 2.47
CA CYS A 78 5.35 2.54 1.31
C CYS A 78 4.75 3.71 0.54
N TYR A 79 5.59 4.48 -0.14
CA TYR A 79 5.16 5.64 -0.91
C TYR A 79 5.77 5.56 -2.30
N PHE A 80 5.16 6.22 -3.28
CA PHE A 80 5.81 6.40 -4.57
C PHE A 80 7.15 7.14 -4.36
N PRO A 81 8.29 6.56 -4.79
CA PRO A 81 9.61 7.14 -4.49
C PRO A 81 9.84 8.48 -5.18
N GLY A 82 9.13 8.78 -6.26
CA GLY A 82 9.44 9.88 -7.17
C GLY A 82 10.41 9.46 -8.26
N ILE A 83 10.40 10.17 -9.39
CA ILE A 83 11.13 9.80 -10.61
C ILE A 83 12.64 9.64 -10.38
N GLU A 84 13.26 10.58 -9.66
CA GLU A 84 14.71 10.54 -9.37
C GLU A 84 15.07 9.34 -8.48
N ALA A 85 14.31 9.12 -7.41
CA ALA A 85 14.58 8.02 -6.49
C ALA A 85 14.25 6.65 -7.09
N GLU A 86 13.22 6.55 -7.95
CA GLU A 86 12.97 5.36 -8.77
C GLU A 86 14.19 5.03 -9.64
N ALA A 87 14.74 6.01 -10.35
CA ALA A 87 15.92 5.82 -11.17
C ALA A 87 17.13 5.37 -10.34
N THR A 88 17.31 5.95 -9.14
CA THR A 88 18.35 5.52 -8.20
C THR A 88 18.14 4.07 -7.78
N LEU A 89 16.95 3.68 -7.30
CA LEU A 89 16.62 2.31 -6.90
C LEU A 89 16.91 1.29 -8.00
N GLN A 90 16.53 1.61 -9.24
CA GLN A 90 16.81 0.78 -10.41
C GLN A 90 18.32 0.68 -10.67
N SER A 91 19.05 1.79 -10.64
CA SER A 91 20.49 1.82 -10.90
C SER A 91 21.32 1.02 -9.88
N VAL A 92 20.88 0.99 -8.63
CA VAL A 92 21.54 0.24 -7.55
C VAL A 92 20.90 -1.12 -7.30
N GLU A 93 19.96 -1.56 -8.16
CA GLU A 93 19.27 -2.85 -8.11
C GLU A 93 18.65 -3.17 -6.73
N ILE A 94 18.00 -2.19 -6.13
CA ILE A 94 17.25 -2.33 -4.88
C ILE A 94 15.76 -2.32 -5.20
N PRO A 95 15.00 -3.37 -4.84
CA PRO A 95 13.55 -3.38 -5.05
C PRO A 95 12.89 -2.35 -4.14
N LEU A 96 11.70 -1.89 -4.53
CA LEU A 96 10.90 -1.02 -3.66
C LEU A 96 10.63 -1.72 -2.31
N PHE A 97 10.74 -0.97 -1.21
CA PHE A 97 10.71 -1.49 0.15
C PHE A 97 9.76 -0.70 1.07
N SER A 98 9.35 -1.30 2.18
CA SER A 98 8.55 -0.68 3.23
C SER A 98 9.38 0.20 4.18
N LEU A 99 8.75 1.17 4.84
CA LEU A 99 9.44 2.07 5.74
C LEU A 99 9.86 1.40 7.04
N GLU A 100 8.96 0.66 7.70
CA GLU A 100 9.12 0.16 9.07
C GLU A 100 10.24 -0.89 9.17
N SER A 101 10.18 -1.94 8.35
CA SER A 101 11.15 -3.04 8.43
C SER A 101 12.17 -3.08 7.28
N LYS A 102 12.01 -2.23 6.25
CA LYS A 102 12.77 -2.31 4.99
C LYS A 102 12.56 -3.63 4.24
N THR A 103 11.38 -4.22 4.37
CA THR A 103 11.01 -5.45 3.64
C THR A 103 10.73 -5.11 2.18
N ALA A 104 11.19 -5.94 1.24
CA ALA A 104 10.88 -5.77 -0.18
C ALA A 104 9.38 -6.00 -0.44
N LEU A 105 8.76 -5.19 -1.29
CA LEU A 105 7.31 -5.26 -1.53
C LEU A 105 6.83 -6.64 -2.01
N ASN A 106 7.66 -7.34 -2.79
CA ASN A 106 7.35 -8.69 -3.27
C ASN A 106 7.38 -9.79 -2.20
N GLN A 107 7.74 -9.47 -0.95
CA GLN A 107 7.74 -10.40 0.20
C GLN A 107 6.49 -10.25 1.08
N PHE A 108 5.59 -9.31 0.78
CA PHE A 108 4.33 -9.13 1.50
C PHE A 108 3.26 -10.10 1.00
N GLN A 109 2.26 -10.39 1.84
CA GLN A 109 1.11 -11.19 1.40
C GLN A 109 0.07 -10.33 0.67
N ILE A 110 -0.05 -9.06 1.07
CA ILE A 110 -0.94 -8.09 0.46
C ILE A 110 -0.16 -6.80 0.22
N ILE A 111 -0.34 -6.21 -0.95
CA ILE A 111 0.03 -4.82 -1.24
C ILE A 111 -1.26 -4.05 -1.52
N THR A 112 -1.55 -3.04 -0.71
CA THR A 112 -2.72 -2.19 -0.87
C THR A 112 -2.29 -0.82 -1.36
N PHE A 113 -2.73 -0.43 -2.56
CA PHE A 113 -2.52 0.92 -3.08
C PHE A 113 -3.70 1.82 -2.75
N PHE A 114 -3.43 2.92 -2.06
CA PHE A 114 -4.36 4.01 -1.82
C PHE A 114 -4.19 5.07 -2.92
N LEU A 115 -5.22 5.27 -3.75
CA LEU A 115 -5.22 6.23 -4.85
C LEU A 115 -6.15 7.41 -4.54
N GLN A 116 -5.55 8.59 -4.30
CA GLN A 116 -6.26 9.82 -4.01
C GLN A 116 -6.82 10.49 -5.28
N ASP A 117 -6.07 10.44 -6.38
CA ASP A 117 -6.41 11.09 -7.65
C ASP A 117 -5.99 10.25 -8.87
N TRP A 118 -6.54 10.58 -10.03
CA TRP A 118 -6.27 9.85 -11.28
C TRP A 118 -4.83 10.03 -11.80
N LEU A 119 -4.13 11.10 -11.42
CA LEU A 119 -2.74 11.33 -11.85
C LEU A 119 -1.79 10.34 -11.16
N SER A 120 -2.15 9.84 -9.98
CA SER A 120 -1.40 8.82 -9.25
C SER A 120 -1.46 7.41 -9.87
N CYS A 121 -2.28 7.17 -10.89
CA CYS A 121 -2.44 5.83 -11.48
C CYS A 121 -1.14 5.29 -12.08
N THR A 122 -0.35 6.14 -12.75
CA THR A 122 0.94 5.72 -13.32
C THR A 122 1.98 5.43 -12.24
N ASN A 123 1.85 6.06 -11.07
CA ASN A 123 2.74 5.80 -9.94
C ASN A 123 2.56 4.37 -9.42
N VAL A 124 1.34 3.81 -9.44
CA VAL A 124 1.11 2.39 -9.12
C VAL A 124 1.93 1.49 -10.05
N LEU A 125 1.93 1.77 -11.36
CA LEU A 125 2.67 0.98 -12.34
C LEU A 125 4.20 1.08 -12.11
N SER A 126 4.69 2.28 -11.83
CA SER A 126 6.09 2.49 -11.43
C SER A 126 6.43 1.70 -10.16
N MET A 127 5.61 1.80 -9.11
CA MET A 127 5.84 1.09 -7.86
C MET A 127 5.86 -0.42 -8.04
N LEU A 128 4.96 -0.99 -8.85
CA LEU A 128 4.97 -2.41 -9.21
C LEU A 128 6.25 -2.80 -9.96
N ASN A 129 6.67 -1.97 -10.93
CA ASN A 129 7.89 -2.19 -11.70
C ASN A 129 9.14 -2.19 -10.81
N VAL A 130 9.30 -1.20 -9.93
CA VAL A 130 10.44 -1.10 -8.98
C VAL A 130 10.35 -2.19 -7.91
N ALA A 131 9.16 -2.64 -7.54
CA ALA A 131 8.95 -3.81 -6.67
C ALA A 131 9.25 -5.16 -7.37
N GLN A 132 9.61 -5.14 -8.66
CA GLN A 132 9.88 -6.32 -9.48
C GLN A 132 8.68 -7.26 -9.58
N LEU A 133 7.47 -6.69 -9.68
CA LEU A 133 6.22 -7.42 -9.84
C LEU A 133 5.67 -7.22 -11.26
N PRO A 134 5.10 -8.27 -11.88
CA PRO A 134 4.38 -8.12 -13.15
C PRO A 134 3.28 -7.07 -13.02
N LEU A 135 3.17 -6.21 -14.04
CA LEU A 135 2.22 -5.11 -14.04
C LEU A 135 0.78 -5.63 -14.09
N ARG A 136 0.49 -6.56 -15.00
CA ARG A 136 -0.87 -7.08 -15.18
C ARG A 136 -1.16 -8.18 -14.16
N GLN A 137 -2.36 -8.16 -13.58
CA GLN A 137 -2.78 -9.22 -12.65
C GLN A 137 -2.73 -10.63 -13.28
N SER A 138 -3.02 -10.74 -14.59
CA SER A 138 -3.01 -12.01 -15.33
C SER A 138 -1.61 -12.61 -15.52
N GLU A 139 -0.55 -11.83 -15.28
CA GLU A 139 0.85 -12.25 -15.42
C GLU A 139 1.48 -12.63 -14.07
N ARG A 140 0.74 -12.46 -12.97
CA ARG A 140 1.22 -12.77 -11.62
C ARG A 140 0.89 -14.21 -11.25
N SER A 141 1.88 -14.92 -10.72
CA SER A 141 1.69 -16.25 -10.14
C SER A 141 0.95 -16.20 -8.80
N ASP A 142 0.46 -17.35 -8.32
CA ASP A 142 -0.12 -17.51 -6.98
C ASP A 142 0.83 -17.13 -5.83
N ALA A 143 2.14 -17.20 -6.06
CA ALA A 143 3.15 -16.78 -5.07
C ALA A 143 3.31 -15.26 -4.96
N ALA A 144 2.76 -14.48 -5.90
CA ALA A 144 2.83 -13.03 -5.85
C ALA A 144 1.83 -12.45 -4.85
N PRO A 145 2.13 -11.30 -4.22
CA PRO A 145 1.21 -10.65 -3.30
C PRO A 145 -0.18 -10.39 -3.95
N LEU A 146 -1.23 -10.36 -3.13
CA LEU A 146 -2.51 -9.80 -3.53
C LEU A 146 -2.39 -8.29 -3.67
N ILE A 147 -2.65 -7.76 -4.86
CA ILE A 147 -2.58 -6.34 -5.15
C ILE A 147 -3.99 -5.75 -5.11
N ILE A 148 -4.22 -4.89 -4.12
CA ILE A 148 -5.54 -4.34 -3.82
C ILE A 148 -5.55 -2.84 -4.05
N GLY A 149 -6.53 -2.34 -4.77
CA GLY A 149 -6.75 -0.90 -4.95
C GLY A 149 -7.78 -0.37 -3.97
N CYS A 150 -7.55 0.81 -3.38
CA CYS A 150 -8.56 1.54 -2.61
C CYS A 150 -8.42 3.06 -2.78
N GLY A 151 -9.31 3.82 -2.16
CA GLY A 151 -9.33 5.29 -2.22
C GLY A 151 -10.32 5.84 -3.26
N PRO A 152 -10.49 7.18 -3.33
CA PRO A 152 -11.53 7.82 -4.13
C PRO A 152 -11.58 7.42 -5.61
N VAL A 153 -10.42 7.16 -6.23
CA VAL A 153 -10.33 6.75 -7.65
C VAL A 153 -11.02 5.41 -7.89
N MET A 154 -11.01 4.52 -6.91
CA MET A 154 -11.61 3.19 -7.01
C MET A 154 -13.14 3.20 -7.03
N SER A 155 -13.78 4.37 -6.91
CA SER A 155 -15.20 4.52 -7.22
C SER A 155 -15.55 4.15 -8.68
N ASN A 156 -14.58 4.22 -9.59
CA ASN A 156 -14.71 3.84 -11.00
C ASN A 156 -13.52 2.97 -11.42
N PRO A 157 -13.45 1.70 -10.99
CA PRO A 157 -12.19 0.95 -11.01
C PRO A 157 -11.78 0.45 -12.40
N GLU A 158 -12.74 0.29 -13.33
CA GLU A 158 -12.55 -0.37 -14.65
C GLU A 158 -11.30 0.03 -15.43
N PRO A 159 -10.91 1.32 -15.53
CA PRO A 159 -9.70 1.69 -16.25
C PRO A 159 -8.40 1.08 -15.68
N LEU A 160 -8.41 0.61 -14.43
CA LEU A 160 -7.23 0.13 -13.70
C LEU A 160 -7.30 -1.35 -13.33
N THR A 161 -8.41 -2.03 -13.60
CA THR A 161 -8.66 -3.43 -13.19
C THR A 161 -7.65 -4.43 -13.75
N ALA A 162 -7.00 -4.10 -14.86
CA ALA A 162 -5.92 -4.91 -15.41
C ALA A 162 -4.71 -5.07 -14.47
N PHE A 163 -4.56 -4.18 -13.47
CA PHE A 163 -3.41 -4.13 -12.57
C PHE A 163 -3.72 -4.57 -11.13
N PHE A 164 -4.99 -4.69 -10.77
CA PHE A 164 -5.44 -5.04 -9.42
C PHE A 164 -6.11 -6.42 -9.40
N ASP A 165 -5.82 -7.21 -8.37
CA ASP A 165 -6.48 -8.49 -8.13
C ASP A 165 -7.87 -8.26 -7.49
N ALA A 166 -7.97 -7.26 -6.62
CA ALA A 166 -9.22 -6.80 -6.03
C ALA A 166 -9.20 -5.29 -5.84
N VAL A 167 -10.37 -4.67 -5.75
CA VAL A 167 -10.53 -3.25 -5.53
C VAL A 167 -11.63 -3.01 -4.50
N ILE A 168 -11.42 -2.06 -3.60
CA ILE A 168 -12.44 -1.62 -2.64
C ILE A 168 -13.10 -0.35 -3.15
N ILE A 169 -14.42 -0.45 -3.38
CA ILE A 169 -15.30 0.63 -3.76
C ILE A 169 -15.98 1.16 -2.49
N GLY A 170 -15.66 2.39 -2.10
CA GLY A 170 -16.20 3.03 -0.89
C GLY A 170 -15.22 2.98 0.29
N ASP A 171 -15.74 2.80 1.51
CA ASP A 171 -14.96 2.79 2.75
C ASP A 171 -13.97 1.60 2.80
N PRO A 172 -12.65 1.84 2.79
CA PRO A 172 -11.66 0.77 2.74
C PRO A 172 -11.37 0.11 4.09
N GLU A 173 -11.63 0.79 5.20
CA GLU A 173 -11.15 0.40 6.51
C GLU A 173 -11.72 -0.94 6.98
N THR A 174 -13.04 -1.03 7.06
CA THR A 174 -13.70 -2.25 7.49
C THR A 174 -13.53 -3.38 6.46
N ALA A 175 -13.47 -3.06 5.17
CA ALA A 175 -13.21 -4.02 4.11
C ALA A 175 -11.81 -4.63 4.22
N MET A 176 -10.78 -3.82 4.48
CA MET A 176 -9.41 -4.31 4.60
C MET A 176 -9.21 -5.22 5.80
N LEU A 177 -9.90 -5.01 6.92
CA LEU A 177 -9.88 -5.94 8.06
C LEU A 177 -10.51 -7.30 7.71
N GLU A 178 -11.64 -7.30 6.99
CA GLU A 178 -12.28 -8.54 6.52
C GLU A 178 -11.39 -9.28 5.51
N ILE A 179 -10.80 -8.56 4.56
CA ILE A 179 -9.83 -9.11 3.60
C ILE A 179 -8.65 -9.72 4.35
N ALA A 180 -8.04 -8.99 5.29
CA ALA A 180 -6.92 -9.47 6.07
C ALA A 180 -7.27 -10.75 6.84
N THR A 181 -8.46 -10.81 7.43
CA THR A 181 -8.96 -11.99 8.13
C THR A 181 -9.08 -13.20 7.19
N ILE A 182 -9.62 -13.02 5.99
CA ILE A 182 -9.74 -14.09 4.99
C ILE A 182 -8.35 -14.56 4.55
N VAL A 183 -7.43 -13.64 4.23
CA VAL A 183 -6.08 -14.01 3.77
C VAL A 183 -5.29 -14.73 4.87
N GLU A 184 -5.41 -14.31 6.14
CA GLU A 184 -4.81 -15.01 7.28
C GLU A 184 -5.36 -16.45 7.40
N GLN A 185 -6.67 -16.61 7.33
CA GLN A 185 -7.35 -17.92 7.50
C GLN A 185 -7.12 -18.87 6.33
N GLN A 186 -6.92 -18.34 5.13
CA GLN A 186 -6.71 -19.10 3.90
C GLN A 186 -5.23 -19.21 3.54
N SER A 187 -4.34 -19.20 4.55
CA SER A 187 -2.92 -19.40 4.35
C SER A 187 -2.66 -20.73 3.63
N GLY A 188 -2.00 -20.66 2.46
CA GLY A 188 -1.74 -21.81 1.60
C GLY A 188 -2.83 -22.14 0.56
N ALA A 189 -3.94 -21.41 0.54
CA ALA A 189 -4.93 -21.51 -0.54
C ALA A 189 -4.42 -20.87 -1.84
N THR A 190 -5.03 -21.24 -2.97
CA THR A 190 -4.73 -20.58 -4.25
C THR A 190 -5.24 -19.15 -4.25
N LYS A 191 -4.62 -18.29 -5.05
CA LYS A 191 -5.05 -16.89 -5.17
C LYS A 191 -6.50 -16.80 -5.68
N ALA A 192 -6.87 -17.68 -6.61
CA ALA A 192 -8.22 -17.75 -7.16
C ALA A 192 -9.29 -18.09 -6.10
N ASP A 193 -8.99 -18.99 -5.15
CA ASP A 193 -9.92 -19.37 -4.08
C ASP A 193 -10.11 -18.22 -3.08
N VAL A 194 -9.01 -17.54 -2.72
CA VAL A 194 -9.08 -16.34 -1.88
C VAL A 194 -9.92 -15.26 -2.55
N LEU A 195 -9.69 -14.98 -3.84
CA LEU A 195 -10.43 -13.96 -4.59
C LEU A 195 -11.94 -14.25 -4.67
N LYS A 196 -12.35 -15.51 -4.79
CA LYS A 196 -13.77 -15.90 -4.70
C LYS A 196 -14.38 -15.59 -3.34
N LEU A 197 -13.63 -15.77 -2.25
CA LEU A 197 -14.11 -15.41 -0.93
C LEU A 197 -14.19 -13.87 -0.76
N LEU A 198 -13.20 -13.15 -1.31
CA LEU A 198 -13.17 -11.69 -1.23
C LEU A 198 -14.37 -11.03 -1.93
N CYS A 199 -14.91 -11.61 -3.01
CA CYS A 199 -16.07 -11.03 -3.70
C CYS A 199 -17.37 -11.06 -2.85
N GLY A 200 -17.39 -11.83 -1.76
CA GLY A 200 -18.48 -11.81 -0.78
C GLY A 200 -18.45 -10.60 0.16
N ILE A 201 -17.34 -9.86 0.22
CA ILE A 201 -17.21 -8.68 1.07
C ILE A 201 -17.90 -7.48 0.41
N ALA A 202 -18.75 -6.78 1.16
CA ALA A 202 -19.42 -5.58 0.68
C ALA A 202 -18.41 -4.51 0.23
N GLY A 203 -18.59 -4.00 -0.99
CA GLY A 203 -17.70 -3.01 -1.61
C GLY A 203 -16.45 -3.60 -2.26
N VAL A 204 -16.17 -4.90 -2.15
CA VAL A 204 -15.03 -5.50 -2.82
C VAL A 204 -15.43 -5.94 -4.23
N TYR A 205 -14.69 -5.46 -5.20
CA TYR A 205 -14.81 -5.80 -6.61
C TYR A 205 -13.58 -6.61 -7.04
N VAL A 206 -13.78 -7.78 -7.62
CA VAL A 206 -12.72 -8.68 -8.09
C VAL A 206 -12.79 -8.78 -9.61
N PRO A 207 -11.93 -8.08 -10.37
CA PRO A 207 -12.17 -7.91 -11.80
C PRO A 207 -12.14 -9.19 -12.62
N SER A 208 -11.32 -10.17 -12.22
CA SER A 208 -11.21 -11.46 -12.90
C SER A 208 -12.49 -12.31 -12.87
N LEU A 209 -13.45 -11.95 -12.02
CA LEU A 209 -14.76 -12.61 -11.90
C LEU A 209 -15.85 -11.97 -12.79
N TYR A 210 -15.47 -11.05 -13.68
CA TYR A 210 -16.39 -10.36 -14.58
C TYR A 210 -15.85 -10.34 -16.00
N GLN A 211 -16.76 -10.33 -16.97
CA GLN A 211 -16.45 -10.20 -18.39
C GLN A 211 -17.25 -9.06 -19.02
N PRO A 212 -16.62 -8.24 -19.88
CA PRO A 212 -17.32 -7.20 -20.62
C PRO A 212 -18.24 -7.83 -21.67
N GLN A 213 -19.49 -7.36 -21.72
CA GLN A 213 -20.45 -7.74 -22.73
C GLN A 213 -20.52 -6.67 -23.81
N PHE A 214 -20.53 -7.11 -25.07
CA PHE A 214 -20.68 -6.25 -26.24
C PHE A 214 -21.83 -6.74 -27.10
N ASN A 215 -22.56 -5.82 -27.72
CA ASN A 215 -23.57 -6.17 -28.71
C ASN A 215 -22.92 -6.54 -30.07
N SER A 216 -23.75 -6.89 -31.07
CA SER A 216 -23.29 -7.21 -32.43
C SER A 216 -22.53 -6.07 -33.13
N PHE A 217 -22.68 -4.84 -32.65
CA PHE A 217 -21.99 -3.64 -33.16
C PHE A 217 -20.71 -3.31 -32.36
N ARG A 218 -20.29 -4.19 -31.44
CA ARG A 218 -19.15 -3.98 -30.52
C ARG A 218 -19.31 -2.81 -29.55
N GLU A 219 -20.54 -2.41 -29.26
CA GLU A 219 -20.82 -1.41 -28.24
C GLU A 219 -20.88 -2.09 -26.86
N PHE A 220 -20.21 -1.49 -25.87
CA PHE A 220 -20.20 -1.99 -24.50
C PHE A 220 -21.60 -1.93 -23.87
N GLN A 221 -22.07 -3.06 -23.34
CA GLN A 221 -23.39 -3.20 -22.72
C GLN A 221 -23.31 -3.27 -21.19
N GLY A 222 -22.14 -3.63 -20.64
CA GLY A 222 -21.94 -3.79 -19.21
C GLY A 222 -21.00 -4.95 -18.89
N LEU A 223 -20.92 -5.27 -17.59
CA LEU A 223 -20.16 -6.40 -17.08
C LEU A 223 -21.12 -7.51 -16.66
N SER A 224 -20.75 -8.75 -16.97
CA SER A 224 -21.43 -9.93 -16.44
C SER A 224 -20.50 -10.73 -15.55
N ALA A 225 -21.02 -11.15 -14.40
CA ALA A 225 -20.36 -12.11 -13.52
C ALA A 225 -20.06 -13.42 -14.27
N THR A 226 -18.90 -14.02 -14.00
CA THR A 226 -18.48 -15.29 -14.64
C THR A 226 -19.13 -16.52 -14.03
N ALA A 227 -19.73 -16.40 -12.85
CA ALA A 227 -20.40 -17.48 -12.14
C ALA A 227 -21.63 -16.96 -11.36
N ALA A 228 -22.54 -17.85 -10.99
CA ALA A 228 -23.82 -17.49 -10.38
C ALA A 228 -23.70 -17.03 -8.91
N ASP A 229 -22.65 -17.46 -8.22
CA ASP A 229 -22.31 -17.09 -6.84
C ASP A 229 -21.54 -15.76 -6.74
N VAL A 230 -21.12 -15.18 -7.87
CA VAL A 230 -20.46 -13.88 -7.94
C VAL A 230 -21.53 -12.77 -7.99
N PRO A 231 -21.45 -11.72 -7.16
CA PRO A 231 -22.44 -10.64 -7.15
C PRO A 231 -22.57 -9.95 -8.50
N ALA A 232 -23.79 -9.87 -9.05
CA ALA A 232 -24.03 -9.18 -10.33
C ALA A 232 -23.80 -7.66 -10.26
N ARG A 233 -23.89 -7.07 -9.05
CA ARG A 233 -23.63 -5.65 -8.79
C ARG A 233 -22.91 -5.49 -7.47
N ILE A 234 -21.95 -4.58 -7.44
CA ILE A 234 -21.16 -4.23 -6.27
C ILE A 234 -21.62 -2.87 -5.80
N SER A 235 -22.20 -2.81 -4.60
CA SER A 235 -22.57 -1.54 -3.98
C SER A 235 -21.35 -0.95 -3.29
N ALA A 236 -21.12 0.35 -3.51
CA ALA A 236 -20.11 1.07 -2.76
C ALA A 236 -20.36 0.93 -1.26
N ARG A 237 -19.31 0.59 -0.52
CA ARG A 237 -19.37 0.45 0.92
C ARG A 237 -19.52 1.82 1.56
N THR A 238 -20.56 1.98 2.37
CA THR A 238 -20.71 3.15 3.24
C THR A 238 -20.15 2.80 4.61
N GLY A 239 -19.27 3.66 5.14
CA GLY A 239 -18.66 3.42 6.45
C GLY A 239 -19.71 3.32 7.56
N LYS A 240 -19.45 2.48 8.56
CA LYS A 240 -20.26 2.49 9.79
C LYS A 240 -19.86 3.72 10.59
N THR A 241 -20.73 4.73 10.64
CA THR A 241 -20.58 5.93 11.44
C THR A 241 -20.35 5.55 12.92
N GLY A 242 -19.08 5.44 13.36
CA GLY A 242 -18.75 5.11 14.75
C GLY A 242 -17.55 4.18 15.01
N ALA A 243 -16.99 3.48 14.01
CA ALA A 243 -15.81 2.62 14.23
C ALA A 243 -14.56 3.40 14.70
N TYR A 244 -14.53 4.71 14.42
CA TYR A 244 -13.44 5.64 14.73
C TYR A 244 -13.38 6.12 16.19
N LYS A 245 -14.38 5.83 17.02
CA LYS A 245 -14.51 6.44 18.36
C LYS A 245 -13.55 5.89 19.42
N SER A 246 -12.84 4.79 19.15
CA SER A 246 -11.95 4.15 20.12
C SER A 246 -10.48 4.12 19.72
N LEU A 247 -10.11 4.62 18.54
CA LEU A 247 -8.71 4.71 18.16
C LEU A 247 -8.08 5.85 18.94
N SER A 248 -7.21 5.53 19.90
CA SER A 248 -6.28 6.47 20.51
C SER A 248 -5.25 6.89 19.46
N PHE A 249 -5.67 7.77 18.56
CA PHE A 249 -4.86 8.29 17.46
C PHE A 249 -3.77 9.21 18.03
N LYS A 250 -2.54 8.71 18.10
CA LYS A 250 -1.36 9.57 18.18
C LYS A 250 -0.95 9.84 16.73
N PRO A 251 -0.98 11.07 16.21
CA PRO A 251 -0.57 11.32 14.84
C PRO A 251 0.90 10.95 14.64
N LEU A 252 1.24 10.31 13.51
CA LEU A 252 2.65 10.12 13.14
C LEU A 252 3.32 11.49 12.96
N ALA A 253 4.46 11.69 13.62
CA ALA A 253 5.24 12.91 13.43
C ALA A 253 6.32 12.67 12.36
N ALA A 254 6.21 13.40 11.25
CA ALA A 254 7.15 13.33 10.14
C ALA A 254 8.54 13.84 10.54
N ILE A 255 9.58 13.18 10.02
CA ILE A 255 10.99 13.59 10.20
C ILE A 255 11.45 14.56 9.09
N ALA A 256 10.71 14.66 7.99
CA ALA A 256 11.00 15.56 6.87
C ALA A 256 10.09 16.80 6.91
N ASP A 257 10.62 17.93 6.44
CA ASP A 257 9.85 19.17 6.29
C ASP A 257 8.74 18.97 5.24
N THR A 258 7.49 19.05 5.69
CA THR A 258 6.32 19.02 4.80
C THR A 258 5.84 20.46 4.64
N ALA A 259 5.52 20.89 3.41
CA ALA A 259 5.30 22.30 3.04
C ALA A 259 4.23 23.10 3.84
N GLN A 260 3.52 22.46 4.77
CA GLN A 260 2.59 23.08 5.73
C GLN A 260 2.72 22.32 7.06
N ASN A 261 3.71 22.66 7.88
CA ASN A 261 3.99 22.01 9.16
C ASN A 261 2.89 22.26 10.20
N ARG A 262 2.46 21.19 10.88
CA ARG A 262 1.84 21.31 12.21
C ARG A 262 2.65 20.61 13.30
N HIS A 263 3.41 19.55 13.00
CA HIS A 263 4.19 18.79 13.99
C HIS A 263 5.41 18.06 13.36
N SER A 264 6.40 18.80 12.83
CA SER A 264 7.72 18.25 12.46
C SER A 264 8.74 18.54 13.57
N PHE A 265 9.68 17.62 13.79
CA PHE A 265 10.84 17.84 14.64
C PHE A 265 12.11 17.88 13.78
N ASP A 266 12.79 19.03 13.75
CA ASP A 266 14.08 19.15 13.09
C ASP A 266 15.21 18.62 13.99
N VAL A 267 15.93 17.61 13.52
CA VAL A 267 17.25 17.28 14.09
C VAL A 267 18.28 18.15 13.39
N VAL A 268 18.52 19.34 13.95
CA VAL A 268 19.63 20.20 13.53
C VAL A 268 20.91 19.65 14.14
N SER A 269 21.83 19.14 13.33
CA SER A 269 23.20 18.90 13.76
C SER A 269 23.86 20.25 14.04
N VAL A 270 23.99 20.60 15.31
CA VAL A 270 24.77 21.78 15.72
C VAL A 270 26.26 21.42 15.59
N PRO A 271 27.07 22.16 14.80
CA PRO A 271 28.51 21.96 14.81
C PRO A 271 29.03 22.27 16.21
N ALA A 272 29.89 21.41 16.76
CA ALA A 272 30.56 21.68 18.02
C ALA A 272 31.35 22.99 17.89
N ILE A 273 30.94 24.03 18.62
CA ILE A 273 31.74 25.23 18.81
C ILE A 273 32.91 24.80 19.69
N THR A 274 34.09 24.63 19.08
CA THR A 274 35.34 24.52 19.82
C THR A 274 35.75 25.93 20.22
N ASP A 275 35.50 26.30 21.47
CA ASP A 275 36.10 27.49 22.07
C ASP A 275 37.62 27.25 22.19
N SER A 276 38.40 27.97 21.39
CA SER A 276 39.83 28.15 21.62
C SER A 276 40.04 29.37 22.52
N PRO A 277 40.70 29.25 23.68
CA PRO A 277 41.02 30.39 24.52
C PRO A 277 42.28 31.09 24.01
N ASP A 278 42.14 32.36 23.62
CA ASP A 278 43.23 33.36 23.61
C ASP A 278 43.01 34.33 24.78
#